data_AF-A0A2C5XFB4-F1
#
_entry.id   AF-A0A2C5XFB4-F1
#
_cell.length_a   1.000
_cell.length_b   1.000
_cell.length_c   1.000
_cell.angle_alpha   90.00
_cell.angle_beta   90.00
_cell.angle_gamma   90.00
#
_symmetry.space_group_name_H-M   'P 1'
#
loop_
_entity.id
_entity.type
_entity.pdbx_description
1 polymer ?
#
loop_
_entity_poly.entity_id
_entity_poly.type
_entity_poly.pdbx_seq_one_letter_code
_entity_poly.pdbx_strand_id
1 'polypeptide(L)'
;MASPSEADILTKYLLQPAPLTAIVSSEQWAALFPRSLRVSAASQLRSLLRDLQSQRNAAVIDSVAVNIAAEARRGAAMRAEVLRLRQADDAETKGNSNDGEVDMEVALFGQVASAVDAPLPRYSLVSIVPELDGAADALEAEIKQLEQQEQALLASVKQTVGDLSDLRYGKLANIKLIQDLVDGLDAMQQTCTTKSL
;
A
#
# COMPACT_ATOMS: atom_id res chain seq x y z
N MET A 1 -24.97 -17.69 -14.44
CA MET A 1 -23.94 -17.99 -13.41
C MET A 1 -23.58 -16.67 -12.75
N ALA A 2 -23.58 -16.59 -11.42
CA ALA A 2 -23.24 -15.34 -10.72
C ALA A 2 -21.77 -14.99 -10.96
N SER A 3 -21.46 -13.70 -11.12
CA SER A 3 -20.09 -13.19 -11.18
C SER A 3 -19.37 -13.44 -9.85
N PRO A 4 -18.12 -13.93 -9.86
CA PRO A 4 -17.40 -14.27 -8.64
C PRO A 4 -17.18 -13.03 -7.77
N SER A 5 -17.23 -13.20 -6.45
CA SER A 5 -16.97 -12.09 -5.54
C SER A 5 -15.48 -11.74 -5.54
N GLU A 6 -15.15 -10.51 -5.14
CA GLU A 6 -13.78 -10.04 -5.00
C GLU A 6 -12.95 -10.93 -4.06
N ALA A 7 -13.55 -11.36 -2.94
CA ALA A 7 -12.92 -12.29 -2.01
C ALA A 7 -12.61 -13.64 -2.66
N ASP A 8 -13.50 -14.15 -3.52
CA ASP A 8 -13.28 -15.42 -4.25
C ASP A 8 -12.12 -15.28 -5.25
N ILE A 9 -12.07 -14.16 -5.96
CA ILE A 9 -11.00 -13.85 -6.91
C ILE A 9 -9.66 -13.80 -6.15
N LEU A 10 -9.56 -12.96 -5.13
CA LEU A 10 -8.32 -12.78 -4.37
C LEU A 10 -7.86 -14.08 -3.69
N THR A 11 -8.78 -14.86 -3.11
CA THR A 11 -8.47 -16.16 -2.52
C THR A 11 -7.92 -17.13 -3.56
N LYS A 12 -8.54 -17.19 -4.74
CA LYS A 12 -8.12 -18.08 -5.82
C LYS A 12 -6.73 -17.73 -6.34
N TYR A 13 -6.43 -16.46 -6.51
CA TYR A 13 -5.14 -16.03 -7.07
C TYR A 13 -4.01 -15.97 -6.05
N LEU A 14 -4.31 -15.61 -4.80
CA LEU A 14 -3.27 -15.35 -3.80
C LEU A 14 -3.07 -16.49 -2.82
N LEU A 15 -4.12 -17.23 -2.43
CA LEU A 15 -4.00 -18.26 -1.39
C LEU A 15 -3.88 -19.67 -1.96
N GLN A 16 -4.60 -20.01 -3.02
CA GLN A 16 -4.54 -21.37 -3.59
C GLN A 16 -3.15 -21.77 -4.12
N PRO A 17 -2.39 -20.92 -4.85
CA PRO A 17 -1.04 -21.26 -5.29
C PRO A 17 0.04 -20.98 -4.23
N ALA A 18 -0.31 -20.42 -3.08
CA ALA A 18 0.67 -20.02 -2.06
C ALA A 18 1.33 -21.13 -1.24
N PRO A 19 0.75 -22.35 -1.04
CA PRO A 19 1.44 -23.39 -0.28
C PRO A 19 2.77 -23.76 -0.92
N LEU A 20 3.80 -24.01 -0.10
CA LEU A 20 5.14 -24.33 -0.62
C LEU A 20 5.14 -25.59 -1.49
N THR A 21 4.24 -26.54 -1.23
CA THR A 21 4.05 -27.76 -2.03
C THR A 21 3.54 -27.51 -3.44
N ALA A 22 2.84 -26.38 -3.67
CA ALA A 22 2.39 -25.97 -5.00
C ALA A 22 3.53 -25.39 -5.84
N ILE A 23 4.61 -24.95 -5.19
CA ILE A 23 5.75 -24.27 -5.82
C ILE A 23 6.94 -25.21 -5.99
N VAL A 24 7.18 -26.07 -5.01
CA VAL A 24 8.26 -27.05 -5.01
C VAL A 24 7.73 -28.39 -4.51
N SER A 25 7.91 -29.44 -5.31
CA SER A 25 7.64 -30.81 -4.90
C SER A 25 8.72 -31.32 -3.93
N SER A 26 8.40 -32.37 -3.17
CA SER A 26 9.37 -33.02 -2.25
C SER A 26 10.65 -33.48 -2.99
N GLU A 27 10.50 -33.96 -4.23
CA GLU A 27 11.62 -34.40 -5.06
C GLU A 27 12.49 -33.23 -5.54
N GLN A 28 11.84 -32.14 -5.98
CA GLN A 28 12.53 -30.91 -6.37
C GLN A 28 13.27 -30.30 -5.18
N TRP A 29 12.66 -30.29 -4.00
CA TRP A 29 13.29 -29.88 -2.76
C TRP A 29 14.53 -30.71 -2.45
N ALA A 30 14.42 -32.04 -2.50
CA ALA A 30 15.56 -32.92 -2.27
C ALA A 30 16.68 -32.74 -3.32
N ALA A 31 16.33 -32.38 -4.56
CA ALA A 31 17.28 -32.13 -5.63
C ALA A 31 18.17 -30.90 -5.39
N LEU A 32 17.73 -29.93 -4.57
CA LEU A 32 18.52 -28.75 -4.19
C LEU A 32 19.75 -29.09 -3.33
N PHE A 33 19.79 -30.28 -2.73
CA PHE A 33 20.88 -30.70 -1.85
C PHE A 33 21.86 -31.65 -2.58
N PRO A 34 23.14 -31.71 -2.17
CA PRO A 34 24.10 -32.70 -2.64
C PRO A 34 23.62 -34.15 -2.42
N ARG A 35 23.98 -35.07 -3.34
CA ARG A 35 23.50 -36.48 -3.31
C ARG A 35 23.81 -37.21 -2.00
N SER A 36 24.96 -36.94 -1.39
CA SER A 36 25.34 -37.52 -0.09
C SER A 36 24.35 -37.18 1.02
N LEU A 37 23.90 -35.93 1.08
CA LEU A 37 22.93 -35.44 2.07
C LEU A 37 21.50 -35.92 1.81
N ARG A 38 21.14 -36.19 0.56
CA ARG A 38 19.81 -36.76 0.22
C ARG A 38 19.59 -38.12 0.87
N VAL A 39 20.66 -38.89 1.05
CA VAL A 39 20.60 -40.24 1.65
C VAL A 39 20.82 -40.16 3.15
N SER A 40 21.88 -39.48 3.60
CA SER A 40 22.25 -39.45 5.02
C SER A 40 21.31 -38.59 5.89
N ALA A 41 20.74 -37.52 5.33
CA ALA A 41 19.92 -36.55 6.05
C ALA A 41 18.46 -36.49 5.56
N ALA A 42 17.98 -37.55 4.89
CA ALA A 42 16.65 -37.58 4.25
C ALA A 42 15.48 -37.23 5.20
N SER A 43 15.57 -37.63 6.47
CA SER A 43 14.56 -37.30 7.49
C SER A 43 14.62 -35.84 7.92
N GLN A 44 15.82 -35.30 8.09
CA GLN A 44 16.07 -33.91 8.48
C GLN A 44 15.62 -32.95 7.37
N LEU A 45 15.89 -33.29 6.10
CA LEU A 45 15.44 -32.50 4.95
C LEU A 45 13.90 -32.45 4.83
N ARG A 46 13.21 -33.54 5.20
CA ARG A 46 11.74 -33.55 5.27
C ARG A 46 11.21 -32.72 6.44
N SER A 47 11.86 -32.78 7.60
CA SER A 47 11.52 -31.92 8.73
C SER A 47 11.67 -30.45 8.36
N LEU A 48 12.80 -30.09 7.74
CA LEU A 48 13.07 -28.73 7.30
C LEU A 48 12.02 -28.23 6.30
N LEU A 49 11.60 -29.06 5.35
CA LEU A 49 10.52 -28.70 4.41
C LEU A 49 9.20 -28.43 5.15
N ARG A 50 8.88 -29.25 6.16
CA ARG A 50 7.67 -29.07 6.98
C ARG A 50 7.74 -27.79 7.82
N ASP A 51 8.92 -27.47 8.35
CA ASP A 51 9.14 -26.28 9.16
C ASP A 51 9.06 -25.01 8.28
N LEU A 52 9.59 -25.05 7.06
CA LEU A 52 9.42 -23.96 6.09
C LEU A 52 7.95 -23.78 5.66
N GLN A 53 7.22 -24.88 5.49
CA GLN A 53 5.78 -24.83 5.23
C GLN A 53 5.03 -24.16 6.37
N SER A 54 5.31 -24.53 7.62
CA SER A 54 4.62 -23.93 8.78
C SER A 54 4.95 -22.44 8.94
N GLN A 55 6.21 -22.05 8.77
CA GLN A 55 6.63 -20.65 8.81
C GLN A 55 5.95 -19.83 7.72
N ARG A 56 5.89 -20.35 6.49
CA ARG A 56 5.24 -19.64 5.38
C ARG A 56 3.74 -19.47 5.60
N ASN A 57 3.07 -20.53 6.07
CA ASN A 57 1.64 -20.48 6.37
C ASN A 57 1.36 -19.39 7.41
N ALA A 58 2.08 -19.44 8.54
CA ALA A 58 1.88 -18.52 9.65
C ALA A 58 2.27 -17.07 9.33
N ALA A 59 3.42 -16.86 8.67
CA ALA A 59 3.95 -15.50 8.46
C ALA A 59 3.29 -14.78 7.27
N VAL A 60 2.96 -15.50 6.21
CA VAL A 60 2.55 -14.87 4.93
C VAL A 60 1.13 -15.23 4.57
N ILE A 61 0.77 -16.52 4.53
CA ILE A 61 -0.54 -16.95 4.02
C ILE A 61 -1.66 -16.46 4.93
N ASP A 62 -1.50 -16.63 6.25
CA ASP A 62 -2.51 -16.19 7.22
C ASP A 62 -2.66 -14.66 7.22
N SER A 63 -1.56 -13.92 7.11
CA SER A 63 -1.58 -12.45 6.97
C SER A 63 -2.33 -12.01 5.72
N VAL A 64 -2.04 -12.62 4.56
CA VAL A 64 -2.71 -12.32 3.29
C VAL A 64 -4.20 -12.67 3.37
N ALA A 65 -4.58 -13.78 4.01
CA ALA A 65 -5.98 -14.15 4.18
C ALA A 65 -6.75 -13.10 5.00
N VAL A 66 -6.16 -12.58 6.08
CA VAL A 66 -6.75 -11.48 6.86
C VAL A 66 -6.87 -10.20 6.02
N ASN A 67 -5.85 -9.88 5.22
CA ASN A 67 -5.87 -8.71 4.35
C ASN A 67 -6.92 -8.79 3.25
N ILE A 68 -7.14 -9.98 2.66
CA ILE A 68 -8.21 -10.20 1.67
C ILE A 68 -9.58 -9.88 2.28
N ALA A 69 -9.85 -10.31 3.51
CA ALA A 69 -11.10 -10.01 4.18
C ALA A 69 -11.26 -8.51 4.48
N ALA A 70 -10.18 -7.82 4.83
CA ALA A 70 -10.19 -6.37 5.01
C ALA A 70 -10.42 -5.64 3.68
N GLU A 71 -9.79 -6.08 2.61
CA GLU A 71 -9.93 -5.49 1.28
C GLU A 71 -11.35 -5.67 0.74
N ALA A 72 -11.92 -6.87 0.85
CA ALA A 72 -13.30 -7.11 0.41
C ALA A 72 -14.32 -6.20 1.12
N ARG A 73 -14.08 -5.86 2.40
CA ARG A 73 -14.91 -4.87 3.13
C ARG A 73 -14.71 -3.45 2.59
N ARG A 74 -13.46 -3.06 2.32
CA ARG A 74 -13.14 -1.74 1.73
C ARG A 74 -13.75 -1.60 0.34
N GLY A 75 -13.62 -2.61 -0.51
CA GLY A 75 -14.20 -2.65 -1.85
C GLY A 75 -15.73 -2.58 -1.84
N ALA A 76 -16.39 -3.21 -0.86
CA ALA A 76 -17.84 -3.08 -0.68
C ALA A 76 -18.26 -1.66 -0.27
N ALA A 77 -17.53 -1.04 0.67
CA ALA A 77 -17.79 0.34 1.11
C ALA A 77 -17.57 1.35 -0.04
N MET A 78 -16.49 1.18 -0.80
CA MET A 78 -16.19 2.02 -1.96
C MET A 78 -17.29 1.90 -3.04
N ARG A 79 -17.73 0.67 -3.33
CA ARG A 79 -18.84 0.45 -4.29
C ARG A 79 -20.14 1.10 -3.81
N ALA A 80 -20.44 1.06 -2.52
CA ALA A 80 -21.60 1.73 -1.94
C ALA A 80 -21.51 3.25 -2.08
N GLU A 81 -20.34 3.84 -1.83
CA GLU A 81 -20.14 5.28 -1.99
C GLU A 81 -20.24 5.73 -3.45
N VAL A 82 -19.67 4.97 -4.39
CA VAL A 82 -19.80 5.24 -5.83
C VAL A 82 -21.26 5.20 -6.27
N LEU A 83 -22.05 4.25 -5.76
CA LEU A 83 -23.49 4.19 -6.02
C LEU A 83 -24.22 5.40 -5.43
N ARG A 84 -23.84 5.85 -4.23
CA ARG A 84 -24.41 7.03 -3.57
C ARG A 84 -24.16 8.31 -4.37
N LEU A 85 -22.92 8.51 -4.85
CA LEU A 85 -22.55 9.67 -5.66
C LEU A 85 -23.33 9.68 -6.98
N ARG A 86 -23.39 8.55 -7.68
CA ARG A 86 -24.18 8.44 -8.93
C ARG A 86 -25.66 8.78 -8.72
N GLN A 87 -26.25 8.32 -7.61
CA GLN A 87 -27.64 8.65 -7.28
C GLN A 87 -27.85 10.12 -6.94
N ALA A 88 -26.86 10.78 -6.31
CA ALA A 88 -26.92 12.21 -6.05
C ALA A 88 -26.85 13.01 -7.35
N ASP A 89 -25.93 12.67 -8.26
CA ASP A 89 -25.79 13.30 -9.57
C ASP A 89 -27.06 13.13 -10.42
N ASP A 90 -27.67 11.93 -10.40
CA ASP A 90 -28.93 11.66 -11.09
C ASP A 90 -30.11 12.48 -10.51
N ALA A 91 -30.12 12.71 -9.20
CA ALA A 91 -31.15 13.51 -8.53
C ALA A 91 -31.02 15.01 -8.84
N GLU A 92 -29.79 15.53 -8.88
CA GLU A 92 -29.50 16.92 -9.26
C GLU A 92 -29.86 17.18 -10.74
N THR A 93 -29.56 16.23 -11.62
CA THR A 93 -29.88 16.32 -13.06
C THR A 93 -31.40 16.29 -13.31
N LYS A 94 -32.15 15.48 -12.56
CA LYS A 94 -33.63 15.42 -12.65
C LYS A 94 -34.31 16.66 -12.07
N GLY A 95 -33.72 17.34 -11.09
CA GLY A 95 -34.24 18.59 -10.53
C GLY A 95 -34.22 19.78 -11.50
N ASN A 96 -33.36 19.74 -12.53
CA ASN A 96 -33.19 20.83 -13.49
C ASN A 96 -33.93 20.62 -14.83
N SER A 97 -34.60 19.48 -15.00
CA SER A 97 -35.31 19.11 -16.23
C SER A 97 -36.81 19.08 -15.97
N ASN A 98 -37.50 20.19 -16.24
CA ASN A 98 -38.97 20.24 -16.21
C ASN A 98 -39.53 19.18 -17.17
N ASP A 99 -40.11 18.14 -16.58
CA ASP A 99 -40.48 16.88 -17.19
C ASP A 99 -41.74 16.99 -18.05
N GLY A 100 -41.62 17.60 -19.24
CA GLY A 100 -42.66 17.61 -20.27
C GLY A 100 -42.29 16.81 -21.53
N GLU A 101 -41.01 16.48 -21.70
CA GLU A 101 -40.50 15.76 -22.87
C GLU A 101 -40.64 14.24 -22.67
N VAL A 102 -40.31 13.72 -21.48
CA VAL A 102 -40.36 12.27 -21.16
C VAL A 102 -41.78 11.72 -21.24
N ASP A 103 -42.78 12.48 -20.75
CA ASP A 103 -44.19 12.06 -20.80
C ASP A 103 -44.72 12.05 -22.25
N MET A 104 -44.19 12.91 -23.12
CA MET A 104 -44.53 12.96 -24.55
C MET A 104 -43.94 11.78 -25.32
N GLU A 105 -42.71 11.37 -25.02
CA GLU A 105 -42.06 10.23 -25.69
C GLU A 105 -42.53 8.86 -25.19
N VAL A 106 -42.98 8.76 -23.93
CA VAL A 106 -43.72 7.59 -23.41
C VAL A 106 -45.07 7.42 -24.12
N ALA A 107 -45.79 8.52 -24.37
CA ALA A 107 -47.04 8.51 -25.12
C ALA A 107 -46.84 8.17 -26.62
N LEU A 108 -45.68 8.51 -27.20
CA LEU A 108 -45.40 8.32 -28.63
C LEU A 108 -44.80 6.94 -28.97
N PHE A 109 -44.01 6.32 -28.07
CA PHE A 109 -43.25 5.09 -28.37
C PHE A 109 -43.58 3.84 -27.53
N GLY A 110 -44.53 3.91 -26.59
CA GLY A 110 -45.20 2.77 -25.95
C GLY A 110 -44.38 1.51 -25.66
N GLN A 111 -43.91 1.35 -24.41
CA GLN A 111 -43.58 0.10 -23.68
C GLN A 111 -42.77 -1.04 -24.34
N VAL A 112 -42.27 -0.91 -25.56
CA VAL A 112 -41.48 -1.97 -26.24
C VAL A 112 -39.97 -1.72 -26.13
N ALA A 113 -39.54 -0.54 -25.67
CA ALA A 113 -38.11 -0.21 -25.54
C ALA A 113 -37.48 -0.49 -24.16
N SER A 114 -38.24 -0.88 -23.13
CA SER A 114 -37.72 -0.94 -21.75
C SER A 114 -36.81 -2.15 -21.41
N ALA A 115 -36.28 -2.88 -22.39
CA ALA A 115 -35.38 -4.01 -22.14
C ALA A 115 -33.93 -3.80 -22.61
N VAL A 116 -33.64 -2.70 -23.31
CA VAL A 116 -32.29 -2.36 -23.76
C VAL A 116 -32.13 -0.85 -23.61
N ASP A 117 -31.03 -0.42 -22.98
CA ASP A 117 -30.64 0.97 -22.75
C ASP A 117 -31.23 1.65 -21.50
N ALA A 118 -30.58 1.37 -20.37
CA ALA A 118 -30.42 2.41 -19.36
C ALA A 118 -29.82 3.66 -20.04
N PRO A 119 -30.35 4.88 -19.79
CA PRO A 119 -29.73 6.07 -20.34
C PRO A 119 -28.36 6.21 -19.71
N LEU A 120 -27.30 6.06 -20.51
CA LEU A 120 -26.00 6.58 -20.14
C LEU A 120 -26.20 8.07 -19.84
N PRO A 121 -25.66 8.59 -18.71
CA PRO A 121 -25.76 10.01 -18.41
C PRO A 121 -25.23 10.79 -19.62
N ARG A 122 -26.06 11.67 -20.18
CA ARG A 122 -25.73 12.49 -21.36
C ARG A 122 -24.70 13.53 -20.94
N TYR A 123 -23.46 13.11 -20.79
CA TYR A 123 -22.34 14.01 -20.68
C TYR A 123 -22.20 14.75 -22.01
N SER A 124 -22.15 16.08 -21.96
CA SER A 124 -21.77 16.89 -23.13
C SER A 124 -20.29 17.20 -23.03
N LEU A 125 -19.61 17.34 -24.17
CA LEU A 125 -18.21 17.80 -24.20
C LEU A 125 -18.03 19.13 -23.45
N VAL A 126 -19.09 19.94 -23.36
CA VAL A 126 -19.10 21.20 -22.61
C VAL A 126 -19.01 20.99 -21.09
N SER A 127 -19.47 19.86 -20.56
CA SER A 127 -19.39 19.53 -19.13
C SER A 127 -18.10 18.78 -18.79
N ILE A 128 -17.66 17.85 -19.64
CA ILE A 128 -16.49 17.01 -19.35
C ILE A 128 -15.18 17.77 -19.44
N VAL A 129 -15.02 18.63 -20.45
CA VAL A 129 -13.72 19.28 -20.70
C VAL A 129 -13.29 20.13 -19.49
N PRO A 130 -14.15 20.99 -18.89
CA PRO A 130 -13.79 21.71 -17.67
C PRO A 130 -13.48 20.81 -16.46
N GLU A 131 -14.19 19.69 -16.31
CA GLU A 131 -13.91 18.73 -15.23
C GLU A 131 -12.56 18.02 -15.41
N LEU A 132 -12.21 17.65 -16.66
CA LEU A 132 -10.91 17.05 -16.97
C LEU A 132 -9.77 18.05 -16.82
N ASP A 133 -9.97 19.31 -17.23
CA ASP A 133 -8.98 20.37 -17.04
C ASP A 133 -8.75 20.62 -15.54
N GLY A 134 -9.82 20.68 -14.74
CA GLY A 134 -9.70 20.80 -13.28
C GLY A 134 -9.00 19.60 -12.62
N ALA A 135 -9.26 18.38 -13.11
CA ALA A 135 -8.57 17.18 -12.64
C ALA A 135 -7.09 17.17 -13.05
N ALA A 136 -6.76 17.64 -14.25
CA ALA A 136 -5.39 17.78 -14.72
C ALA A 136 -4.62 18.80 -13.87
N ASP A 137 -5.21 19.96 -13.61
CA ASP A 137 -4.63 21.00 -12.74
C ASP A 137 -4.39 20.50 -11.31
N ALA A 138 -5.35 19.73 -10.77
CA ALA A 138 -5.21 19.13 -9.44
C ALA A 138 -4.04 18.14 -9.37
N LEU A 139 -3.89 17.29 -10.39
CA LEU A 139 -2.77 16.34 -10.49
C LEU A 139 -1.43 17.08 -10.66
N GLU A 140 -1.37 18.13 -11.48
CA GLU A 140 -0.16 18.94 -11.63
C GLU A 140 0.25 19.64 -10.33
N ALA A 141 -0.72 20.10 -9.53
CA ALA A 141 -0.47 20.68 -8.22
C ALA A 141 0.07 19.62 -7.22
N GLU A 142 -0.52 18.42 -7.22
CA GLU A 142 -0.05 17.31 -6.38
C GLU A 142 1.37 16.87 -6.76
N ILE A 143 1.69 16.78 -8.05
CA ILE A 143 3.04 16.46 -8.54
C ILE A 143 4.05 17.49 -8.01
N LYS A 144 3.76 18.80 -8.15
CA LYS A 144 4.65 19.86 -7.63
C LYS A 144 4.85 19.77 -6.12
N GLN A 145 3.80 19.43 -5.38
CA GLN A 145 3.90 19.23 -3.94
C GLN A 145 4.79 18.03 -3.61
N LEU A 146 4.65 16.91 -4.32
CA LEU A 146 5.48 15.72 -4.12
C LEU A 146 6.95 15.98 -4.47
N GLU A 147 7.23 16.69 -5.56
CA GLU A 147 8.59 17.09 -5.93
C GLU A 147 9.23 17.98 -4.85
N GLN A 148 8.47 18.90 -4.25
CA GLN A 148 8.95 19.72 -3.15
C GLN A 148 9.26 18.88 -1.89
N GLN A 149 8.38 17.92 -1.57
CA GLN A 149 8.60 16.99 -0.46
C GLN A 149 9.82 16.10 -0.68
N GLU A 150 10.02 15.61 -1.91
CA GLU A 150 11.19 14.83 -2.29
C GLU A 150 12.48 15.63 -2.11
N GLN A 151 12.52 16.88 -2.60
CA GLN A 151 13.69 17.74 -2.45
C GLN A 151 14.01 18.03 -0.98
N ALA A 152 12.99 18.29 -0.16
CA ALA A 152 13.16 18.51 1.27
C ALA A 152 13.69 17.26 1.99
N LEU A 153 13.15 16.09 1.66
CA LEU A 153 13.60 14.82 2.22
C LEU A 153 15.04 14.50 1.81
N LEU A 154 15.37 14.72 0.54
CA LEU A 154 16.71 14.50 0.00
C LEU A 154 17.74 15.43 0.65
N ALA A 155 17.38 16.69 0.90
CA ALA A 155 18.21 17.63 1.65
C ALA A 155 18.47 17.14 3.09
N SER A 156 17.42 16.67 3.78
CA SER A 156 17.53 16.09 5.14
C SER A 156 18.42 14.85 5.18
N VAL A 157 18.28 13.94 4.21
CA VAL A 157 19.14 12.75 4.10
C VAL A 157 20.60 13.15 3.84
N LYS A 158 20.85 14.09 2.92
CA LYS A 158 22.20 14.59 2.66
C LYS A 158 22.84 15.22 3.90
N GLN A 159 22.07 16.02 4.65
CA GLN A 159 22.54 16.60 5.91
C GLN A 159 22.88 15.49 6.92
N THR A 160 21.99 14.53 7.12
CA THR A 160 22.21 13.43 8.07
C THR A 160 23.44 12.59 7.69
N VAL A 161 23.63 12.29 6.40
CA VAL A 161 24.82 11.58 5.90
C VAL A 161 26.08 12.42 6.08
N GLY A 162 25.99 13.74 5.91
CA GLY A 162 27.06 14.69 6.22
C GLY A 162 27.46 14.64 7.69
N ASP A 163 26.49 14.77 8.59
CA ASP A 163 26.70 14.73 10.04
C ASP A 163 27.31 13.38 10.49
N LEU A 164 26.82 12.26 9.94
CA LEU A 164 27.36 10.92 10.20
C LEU A 164 28.78 10.74 9.63
N SER A 165 29.07 11.36 8.48
CA SER A 165 30.41 11.34 7.89
C SER A 165 31.39 12.15 8.73
N ASP A 166 30.99 13.31 9.22
CA ASP A 166 31.80 14.14 10.12
C ASP A 166 32.09 13.41 11.44
N LEU A 167 31.10 12.72 12.01
CA LEU A 167 31.29 11.82 13.16
C LEU A 167 32.29 10.70 12.88
N ARG A 168 32.20 10.05 11.71
CA ARG A 168 33.10 8.97 11.30
C ARG A 168 34.54 9.43 11.09
N TYR A 169 34.73 10.63 10.54
CA TYR A 169 36.05 11.22 10.29
C TYR A 169 36.55 12.12 11.44
N GLY A 170 35.88 12.07 12.61
CA GLY A 170 36.36 12.68 13.85
C GLY A 170 36.16 14.18 13.99
N LYS A 171 35.36 14.80 13.11
CA LYS A 171 34.89 16.17 13.30
C LYS A 171 33.66 16.16 14.19
N LEU A 172 33.91 16.13 15.50
CA LEU A 172 32.84 16.33 16.48
C LEU A 172 32.28 17.74 16.30
N ALA A 173 30.95 17.88 16.23
CA ALA A 173 30.28 19.18 16.13
C ALA A 173 30.69 20.15 17.26
N ASN A 174 31.08 19.60 18.43
CA ASN A 174 31.74 20.33 19.50
C ASN A 174 33.25 20.02 19.53
N ILE A 175 34.03 20.88 18.89
CA ILE A 175 35.51 20.80 18.87
C ILE A 175 36.10 20.97 20.29
N LYS A 176 35.36 21.60 21.22
CA LYS A 176 35.78 21.83 22.61
C LYS A 176 35.41 20.71 23.57
N LEU A 177 34.68 19.68 23.12
CA LEU A 177 34.21 18.59 23.99
C LEU A 177 35.34 17.90 24.76
N ILE A 178 36.51 17.75 24.12
CA ILE A 178 37.70 17.16 24.74
C ILE A 178 38.24 18.09 25.84
N GLN A 179 38.29 19.40 25.59
CA GLN A 179 38.73 20.38 26.58
C GLN A 179 37.76 20.43 27.77
N ASP A 180 36.45 20.45 27.51
CA ASP A 180 35.42 20.47 28.56
C ASP A 180 35.47 19.19 29.42
N LEU A 181 35.77 18.03 28.82
CA LEU A 181 35.99 16.77 29.54
C LEU A 181 37.23 16.82 30.42
N VAL A 182 38.34 17.35 29.90
CA VAL A 182 39.60 17.50 30.64
C VAL A 182 39.39 18.44 31.83
N ASP A 183 38.78 19.60 31.61
CA ASP A 183 38.50 20.59 32.65
C ASP A 183 37.56 20.02 33.73
N GLY A 184 36.56 19.21 33.33
CA GLY A 184 35.65 18.52 34.25
C GLY A 184 36.33 17.41 35.07
N LEU A 185 37.23 16.64 34.45
CA LEU A 185 38.05 15.63 35.13
C LEU A 185 39.00 16.27 36.14
N ASP A 186 39.63 17.38 35.79
CA ASP A 186 40.52 18.14 36.68
C ASP A 186 39.74 18.69 37.89
N ALA A 187 38.53 19.23 37.67
CA ALA A 187 37.66 19.68 38.74
C ALA A 187 37.25 18.53 39.69
N MET A 188 36.98 17.34 39.15
CA MET A 188 36.64 16.16 39.95
C MET A 188 37.86 15.66 40.74
N GLN A 189 39.04 15.62 40.12
CA GLN A 189 40.29 15.27 40.77
C GLN A 189 40.62 16.23 41.91
N GLN A 190 40.48 17.54 41.70
CA GLN A 190 40.67 18.56 42.73
C GLN A 190 39.70 18.35 43.90
N THR A 191 38.44 18.02 43.61
CA THR A 191 37.41 17.73 44.62
C THR A 191 37.73 16.46 45.43
N CYS A 192 38.26 15.42 44.80
CA CYS A 192 38.71 14.21 45.48
C CYS A 192 39.95 14.46 46.36
N THR A 193 40.91 15.26 45.89
CA THR A 193 42.12 15.59 46.66
C THR A 193 41.84 16.51 47.84
N THR A 194 40.86 17.42 47.73
CA THR A 194 40.48 18.33 48.83
C THR A 194 39.63 17.65 49.90
N LYS A 195 38.91 16.57 49.57
CA LYS A 195 38.09 15.80 50.52
C LYS A 195 38.86 14.70 51.26
N SER A 196 40.12 14.44 50.88
CA SER A 196 41.01 13.46 51.51
C SER A 196 41.99 14.07 52.54
N LEU A 197 41.81 15.35 52.88
CA LEU A 197 42.44 16.06 54.00
C LEU A 197 41.39 16.31 55.09
#